data_AF-A9UX51-F1
#
_entry.id   AF-A9UX51-F1
#
_cell.length_a   1.000
_cell.length_b   1.000
_cell.length_c   1.000
_cell.angle_alpha   90.00
_cell.angle_beta   90.00
_cell.angle_gamma   90.00
#
_symmetry.space_group_name_H-M   'P 1'
#
loop_
_entity.id
_entity.type
_entity.pdbx_description
1 polymer ?
#
loop_
_entity_poly.entity_id
_entity_poly.type
_entity_poly.pdbx_seq_one_letter_code
_entity_poly.pdbx_strand_id
1 'polypeptide(L)'
;IVKKDVPRTDRQHEYFEKDDSEHLVWLHDILVTYAVFHQEVGYVQGMNDVLAIILFVIDNEADAYWCLNSYLNLIQSDFMAKGMVEKIGALKRLLNFIEPDLMQHLEKIDAGDLIFCHRWLLLGFKREFVWDDSVRLFEI
;
A
#
# COMPACT_ATOMS: atom_id res chain seq x y z
N ILE A 1 12.56 -6.82 -7.24
CA ILE A 1 11.27 -7.23 -6.62
C ILE A 1 10.10 -6.79 -7.49
N VAL A 2 10.10 -5.56 -8.03
CA VAL A 2 9.14 -5.06 -9.04
C VAL A 2 8.71 -6.11 -10.08
N LYS A 3 9.66 -6.75 -10.79
CA LYS A 3 9.37 -7.80 -11.80
C LYS A 3 8.53 -8.99 -11.30
N LYS A 4 8.47 -9.23 -9.98
CA LYS A 4 7.63 -10.26 -9.38
C LYS A 4 6.24 -9.75 -9.03
N ASP A 5 6.09 -8.48 -8.67
CA ASP A 5 4.83 -7.93 -8.15
C ASP A 5 3.93 -7.38 -9.26
N VAL A 6 4.51 -6.75 -10.28
CA VAL A 6 3.75 -6.20 -11.42
C VAL A 6 2.86 -7.25 -12.09
N PRO A 7 3.35 -8.46 -12.48
CA PRO A 7 2.51 -9.45 -13.15
C PRO A 7 1.38 -10.02 -12.28
N ARG A 8 1.40 -9.76 -10.97
CA ARG A 8 0.41 -10.23 -10.00
C ARG A 8 -0.54 -9.12 -9.54
N THR A 9 -0.38 -7.89 -10.05
CA THR A 9 -1.15 -6.73 -9.61
C THR A 9 -2.53 -6.76 -10.24
N ASP A 10 -3.54 -6.96 -9.38
CA ASP A 10 -4.97 -6.76 -9.63
C ASP A 10 -5.50 -7.30 -10.97
N ARG A 11 -5.02 -8.49 -11.36
CA ARG A 11 -5.31 -9.17 -12.64
C ARG A 11 -6.78 -9.53 -12.86
N GLN A 12 -7.61 -9.38 -11.82
CA GLN A 12 -9.07 -9.54 -11.90
C GLN A 12 -9.79 -8.27 -12.37
N HIS A 13 -9.10 -7.13 -12.39
CA HIS A 13 -9.62 -5.85 -12.85
C HIS A 13 -9.26 -5.64 -14.32
N GLU A 14 -10.21 -5.19 -15.16
CA GLU A 14 -10.03 -5.12 -16.63
C GLU A 14 -8.79 -4.29 -17.04
N TYR A 15 -8.53 -3.21 -16.29
CA TYR A 15 -7.40 -2.31 -16.49
C TYR A 15 -6.04 -3.02 -16.39
N PHE A 16 -5.95 -4.10 -15.61
CA PHE A 16 -4.73 -4.89 -15.44
C PHE A 16 -4.92 -6.34 -15.84
N GLU A 17 -5.92 -6.71 -16.65
CA GLU A 17 -6.20 -8.12 -16.98
C GLU A 17 -5.26 -8.67 -18.06
N LYS A 18 -4.87 -7.85 -19.05
CA LYS A 18 -4.07 -8.30 -20.21
C LYS A 18 -2.58 -8.30 -19.88
N ASP A 19 -1.88 -9.39 -20.19
CA ASP A 19 -0.43 -9.53 -19.91
C ASP A 19 0.39 -8.48 -20.68
N ASP A 20 -0.02 -8.17 -21.91
CA ASP A 20 0.63 -7.17 -22.78
C ASP A 20 -0.07 -5.80 -22.75
N SER A 21 -0.70 -5.45 -21.62
CA SER A 21 -1.30 -4.11 -21.47
C SER A 21 -0.24 -3.04 -21.26
N GLU A 22 -0.44 -1.88 -21.87
CA GLU A 22 0.39 -0.68 -21.62
C GLU A 22 0.40 -0.30 -20.13
N HIS A 23 -0.70 -0.54 -19.43
CA HIS A 23 -0.84 -0.25 -18.01
C HIS A 23 0.12 -1.05 -17.12
N LEU A 24 0.39 -2.33 -17.42
CA LEU A 24 1.41 -3.09 -16.69
C LEU A 24 2.83 -2.61 -16.99
N VAL A 25 3.09 -2.16 -18.22
CA VAL A 25 4.38 -1.57 -18.61
C VAL A 25 4.60 -0.28 -17.84
N TRP A 26 3.61 0.63 -17.81
CA TRP A 26 3.66 1.85 -17.02
C TRP A 26 3.82 1.56 -15.52
N LEU A 27 3.09 0.58 -14.98
CA LEU A 27 3.22 0.19 -13.58
C LEU A 27 4.65 -0.25 -13.25
N HIS A 28 5.27 -1.04 -14.14
CA HIS A 28 6.68 -1.42 -14.01
C HIS A 28 7.62 -0.21 -14.09
N ASP A 29 7.49 0.61 -15.14
CA ASP A 29 8.44 1.67 -15.46
C ASP A 29 8.41 2.79 -14.41
N ILE A 30 7.22 3.16 -13.92
CA ILE A 30 7.04 4.10 -12.82
C ILE A 30 7.71 3.58 -11.54
N LEU A 31 7.51 2.31 -11.16
CA LEU A 31 8.10 1.76 -9.93
C LEU A 31 9.62 1.63 -10.02
N VAL A 32 10.15 1.25 -11.19
CA VAL A 32 11.60 1.21 -11.42
C VAL A 32 12.17 2.63 -11.35
N THR A 33 11.53 3.58 -12.01
CA THR A 33 11.93 4.99 -11.99
C THR A 33 11.94 5.52 -10.56
N TYR A 34 10.86 5.32 -9.80
CA TYR A 34 10.78 5.71 -8.39
C TYR A 34 11.94 5.11 -7.57
N ALA A 35 12.17 3.81 -7.68
CA ALA A 35 13.20 3.11 -6.91
C ALA A 35 14.62 3.58 -7.26
N VAL A 36 14.88 3.96 -8.52
CA VAL A 36 16.17 4.51 -8.96
C VAL A 36 16.42 5.89 -8.36
N PHE A 37 15.40 6.75 -8.29
CA PHE A 37 15.52 8.11 -7.74
C PHE A 37 15.48 8.17 -6.20
N HIS A 38 14.89 7.16 -5.54
CA HIS A 38 14.72 7.12 -4.08
C HIS A 38 15.45 5.93 -3.45
N GLN A 39 16.76 5.81 -3.67
CA GLN A 39 17.56 4.62 -3.30
C GLN A 39 17.51 4.25 -1.81
N GLU A 40 17.27 5.22 -0.92
CA GLU A 40 17.15 5.00 0.53
C GLU A 40 15.97 4.08 0.89
N VAL A 41 14.88 4.18 0.13
CA VAL A 41 13.67 3.35 0.29
C VAL A 41 13.64 2.25 -0.78
N GLY A 42 14.01 2.60 -2.01
CA GLY A 42 13.94 1.76 -3.19
C GLY A 42 12.49 1.35 -3.50
N TYR A 43 12.33 0.10 -3.94
CA TYR A 43 11.01 -0.53 -4.06
C TYR A 43 10.77 -1.45 -2.87
N VAL A 44 9.63 -1.25 -2.21
CA VAL A 44 9.12 -2.13 -1.15
C VAL A 44 7.83 -2.78 -1.64
N GLN A 45 7.67 -4.08 -1.35
CA GLN A 45 6.46 -4.83 -1.71
C GLN A 45 5.21 -4.13 -1.15
N GLY A 46 4.21 -3.93 -2.02
CA GLY A 46 3.01 -3.15 -1.71
C GLY A 46 2.97 -1.76 -2.36
N MET A 47 4.10 -1.23 -2.84
CA MET A 47 4.09 0.01 -3.62
C MET A 47 3.36 -0.15 -4.97
N ASN A 48 3.39 -1.34 -5.56
CA ASN A 48 2.62 -1.68 -6.76
C ASN A 48 1.11 -1.56 -6.53
N ASP A 49 0.66 -1.91 -5.33
CA ASP A 49 -0.75 -1.85 -4.92
C ASP A 49 -1.23 -0.39 -4.82
N VAL A 50 -0.40 0.48 -4.23
CA VAL A 50 -0.64 1.93 -4.19
C VAL A 50 -0.68 2.52 -5.59
N LEU A 51 0.32 2.21 -6.42
CA LEU A 51 0.40 2.72 -7.79
C LEU A 51 -0.79 2.24 -8.64
N ALA A 52 -1.30 1.03 -8.44
CA ALA A 52 -2.43 0.52 -9.20
C ALA A 52 -3.68 1.41 -9.10
N ILE A 53 -3.97 1.94 -7.90
CA ILE A 53 -5.10 2.88 -7.71
C ILE A 53 -4.80 4.20 -8.40
N ILE A 54 -3.61 4.76 -8.17
CA ILE A 54 -3.21 6.05 -8.76
C ILE A 54 -3.24 5.98 -10.28
N LEU A 55 -2.66 4.94 -10.86
CA LEU A 55 -2.57 4.76 -12.31
C LEU A 55 -3.94 4.58 -12.95
N PHE A 56 -4.83 3.82 -12.32
CA PHE A 56 -6.22 3.67 -12.78
C PHE A 56 -6.97 5.00 -12.82
N VAL A 57 -6.79 5.88 -11.83
CA VAL A 57 -7.49 7.17 -11.75
C VAL A 57 -6.89 8.21 -12.70
N ILE A 58 -5.56 8.26 -12.79
CA ILE A 58 -4.83 9.28 -13.54
C ILE A 58 -4.73 8.92 -15.03
N ASP A 59 -4.62 7.63 -15.35
CA ASP A 59 -4.49 7.05 -16.71
C ASP A 59 -3.45 7.75 -17.59
N ASN A 60 -2.34 8.14 -16.97
CA ASN A 60 -1.20 8.77 -17.63
C ASN A 60 0.08 8.42 -16.87
N GLU A 61 1.09 7.90 -17.58
CA GLU A 61 2.32 7.41 -16.96
C GLU A 61 3.07 8.50 -16.16
N ALA A 62 3.27 9.67 -16.77
CA ALA A 62 4.07 10.74 -16.18
C ALA A 62 3.35 11.39 -14.98
N ASP A 63 2.06 11.65 -15.11
CA ASP A 63 1.27 12.23 -14.02
C ASP A 63 1.12 11.24 -12.86
N ALA A 64 0.90 9.95 -13.15
CA ALA A 64 0.84 8.90 -12.14
C ALA A 64 2.17 8.76 -11.38
N TYR A 65 3.31 8.92 -12.04
CA TYR A 65 4.61 8.98 -11.38
C TYR A 65 4.68 10.12 -10.36
N TRP A 66 4.29 11.34 -10.74
CA TRP A 66 4.35 12.48 -9.82
C TRP A 66 3.37 12.35 -8.65
N CYS A 67 2.18 11.78 -8.89
CA CYS A 67 1.24 11.43 -7.84
C CYS A 67 1.82 10.38 -6.88
N LEU A 68 2.39 9.29 -7.40
CA LEU A 68 3.04 8.26 -6.58
C LEU A 68 4.19 8.83 -5.76
N ASN A 69 5.06 9.61 -6.40
CA ASN A 69 6.19 10.25 -5.75
C ASN A 69 5.73 11.13 -4.57
N SER A 70 4.73 11.96 -4.80
CA SER A 70 4.18 12.85 -3.78
C SER A 70 3.54 12.06 -2.63
N TYR A 71 2.76 11.02 -2.95
CA TYR A 71 2.11 10.19 -1.95
C TYR A 71 3.12 9.38 -1.11
N LEU A 72 4.08 8.72 -1.74
CA LEU A 72 5.11 7.95 -1.03
C LEU A 72 6.01 8.86 -0.19
N ASN A 73 6.27 10.11 -0.59
CA ASN A 73 6.99 11.05 0.27
C ASN A 73 6.29 11.29 1.62
N LEU A 74 4.95 11.24 1.66
CA LEU A 74 4.15 11.37 2.89
C LEU A 74 4.19 10.11 3.76
N ILE A 75 4.18 8.93 3.14
CA ILE A 75 4.01 7.65 3.86
C ILE A 75 5.25 6.74 3.81
N GLN A 76 6.38 7.21 3.29
CA GLN A 76 7.61 6.41 3.13
C GLN A 76 8.06 5.75 4.42
N SER A 77 7.83 6.39 5.58
CA SER A 77 8.14 5.81 6.89
C SER A 77 7.40 4.50 7.13
N ASP A 78 6.18 4.35 6.61
CA ASP A 78 5.36 3.16 6.79
C ASP A 78 5.90 1.97 6.00
N PHE A 79 6.64 2.23 4.92
CA PHE A 79 7.38 1.21 4.18
C PHE A 79 8.72 0.84 4.84
N MET A 80 9.08 1.53 5.93
CA MET A 80 10.27 1.25 6.72
C MET A 80 9.88 0.59 8.04
N ALA A 81 10.71 -0.35 8.52
CA ALA A 81 10.41 -1.12 9.74
C ALA A 81 10.10 -0.22 10.95
N LYS A 82 10.87 0.88 11.12
CA LYS A 82 10.69 1.81 12.22
C LYS A 82 9.32 2.52 12.18
N GLY A 83 8.93 3.07 11.03
CA GLY A 83 7.68 3.81 10.93
C GLY A 83 6.46 2.91 11.06
N MET A 84 6.51 1.69 10.51
CA MET A 84 5.44 0.71 10.70
C MET A 84 5.26 0.29 12.17
N VAL A 85 6.36 0.08 12.91
CA VAL A 85 6.30 -0.19 14.36
C VAL A 85 5.67 0.98 15.12
N GLU A 86 6.02 2.23 14.78
CA GLU A 86 5.43 3.42 15.38
C GLU A 86 3.92 3.53 15.09
N LYS A 87 3.50 3.24 13.85
CA LYS A 87 2.10 3.27 13.40
C LYS A 87 1.25 2.19 14.06
N ILE A 88 1.74 0.95 14.13
CA ILE A 88 1.10 -0.14 14.88
C ILE A 88 1.03 0.20 16.38
N GLY A 89 2.09 0.77 16.94
CA GLY A 89 2.09 1.23 18.33
C GLY A 89 1.04 2.30 18.60
N ALA A 90 0.81 3.22 17.65
CA ALA A 90 -0.28 4.20 17.73
C ALA A 90 -1.65 3.54 17.69
N LEU A 91 -1.88 2.57 16.80
CA LEU A 91 -3.12 1.79 16.74
C LEU A 91 -3.37 1.05 18.06
N LYS A 92 -2.34 0.41 18.64
CA LYS A 92 -2.45 -0.27 19.92
C LYS A 92 -2.86 0.68 21.05
N ARG A 93 -2.29 1.88 21.11
CA ARG A 93 -2.68 2.90 22.10
C ARG A 93 -4.12 3.36 21.92
N LEU A 94 -4.56 3.57 20.68
CA LEU A 94 -5.95 3.94 20.37
C LEU A 94 -6.91 2.84 20.76
N LEU A 95 -6.63 1.58 20.40
CA LEU A 95 -7.48 0.45 20.73
C LEU A 95 -7.60 0.25 22.25
N ASN A 96 -6.49 0.36 22.97
CA ASN A 96 -6.48 0.27 24.43
C ASN A 96 -7.26 1.41 25.10
N PHE A 97 -7.37 2.58 24.46
CA PHE A 97 -8.15 3.71 24.97
C PHE A 97 -9.65 3.55 24.68
N ILE A 98 -10.01 3.08 23.48
CA ILE A 98 -11.41 3.00 23.03
C ILE A 98 -12.08 1.71 23.54
N GLU A 99 -11.41 0.56 23.40
CA GLU A 99 -11.92 -0.78 23.73
C GLU A 99 -10.86 -1.60 24.50
N PRO A 100 -10.61 -1.28 25.78
CA PRO A 100 -9.58 -1.97 26.57
C PRO A 100 -9.84 -3.47 26.75
N ASP A 101 -11.11 -3.89 26.82
CA ASP A 101 -11.47 -5.31 26.96
C ASP A 101 -11.09 -6.11 25.71
N LEU A 102 -11.24 -5.52 24.51
CA LEU A 102 -10.78 -6.12 23.26
C LEU A 102 -9.25 -6.22 23.23
N MET A 103 -8.53 -5.15 23.62
CA MET A 103 -7.07 -5.19 23.68
C MET A 103 -6.58 -6.28 24.64
N GLN A 104 -7.18 -6.41 25.83
CA GLN A 104 -6.85 -7.46 26.78
C GLN A 104 -7.14 -8.86 26.20
N HIS A 105 -8.24 -9.02 25.48
CA HIS A 105 -8.53 -10.28 24.79
C HIS A 105 -7.47 -10.63 23.75
N LEU A 106 -7.06 -9.65 22.92
CA LEU A 106 -6.01 -9.84 21.91
C LEU A 106 -4.67 -10.22 22.54
N GLU A 107 -4.30 -9.63 23.68
CA GLU A 107 -3.09 -10.01 24.42
C GLU A 107 -3.15 -11.45 24.95
N LYS A 108 -4.32 -11.93 25.38
CA LYS A 108 -4.50 -13.31 25.86
C LYS A 108 -4.35 -14.37 24.77
N ILE A 109 -4.65 -14.01 23.52
CA ILE A 109 -4.58 -14.93 22.37
C ILE A 109 -3.31 -14.74 21.53
N ASP A 110 -2.29 -14.06 22.07
CA ASP A 110 -1.01 -13.78 21.39
C ASP A 110 -1.16 -12.96 20.09
N ALA A 111 -2.21 -12.13 20.02
CA ALA A 111 -2.48 -11.19 18.92
C ALA A 111 -2.27 -9.73 19.34
N GLY A 112 -1.66 -9.50 20.51
CA GLY A 112 -1.53 -8.18 21.13
C GLY A 112 -0.50 -7.25 20.47
N ASP A 113 0.29 -7.74 19.52
CA ASP A 113 1.20 -6.95 18.71
C ASP A 113 0.52 -6.30 17.50
N LEU A 114 -0.72 -6.71 17.18
CA LEU A 114 -1.51 -6.25 16.05
C LEU A 114 -0.82 -6.39 14.70
N ILE A 115 0.11 -7.34 14.53
CA ILE A 115 0.82 -7.56 13.25
C ILE A 115 -0.17 -7.94 12.12
N PHE A 116 -1.32 -8.54 12.46
CA PHE A 116 -2.38 -8.80 11.49
C PHE A 116 -2.92 -7.53 10.81
N CYS A 117 -2.79 -6.36 11.44
CA CYS A 117 -3.15 -5.07 10.85
C CYS A 117 -2.08 -4.49 9.92
N HIS A 118 -0.89 -5.11 9.81
CA HIS A 118 0.23 -4.57 9.03
C HIS A 118 -0.17 -4.25 7.59
N ARG A 119 -0.82 -5.20 6.90
CA ARG A 119 -1.24 -5.03 5.51
C ARG A 119 -2.28 -3.91 5.36
N TRP A 120 -3.17 -3.78 6.34
CA TRP A 120 -4.20 -2.75 6.35
C TRP A 120 -3.58 -1.36 6.40
N LEU A 121 -2.63 -1.17 7.33
CA LEU A 121 -1.97 0.11 7.56
C LEU A 121 -1.00 0.49 6.45
N LEU A 122 -0.33 -0.50 5.85
CA LEU A 122 0.64 -0.29 4.77
C LEU A 122 -0.05 0.08 3.45
N LEU A 123 -1.19 -0.53 3.14
CA LEU A 123 -1.87 -0.40 1.86
C LEU A 123 -3.13 0.48 1.91
N GLY A 124 -3.35 1.21 3.01
CA GLY A 124 -4.57 2.00 3.20
C GLY A 124 -5.84 1.16 3.02
N PHE A 125 -5.84 -0.08 3.52
CA PHE A 125 -6.92 -1.06 3.40
C PHE A 125 -7.30 -1.51 1.98
N LYS A 126 -6.56 -1.16 0.92
CA LYS A 126 -6.86 -1.57 -0.48
C LYS A 126 -7.18 -3.07 -0.64
N ARG A 127 -6.54 -3.94 0.14
CA ARG A 127 -6.72 -5.40 0.05
C ARG A 127 -7.92 -5.93 0.82
N GLU A 128 -8.60 -5.08 1.59
CA GLU A 128 -9.71 -5.46 2.46
C GLU A 128 -11.07 -5.06 1.89
N PHE A 129 -11.08 -4.24 0.84
CA PHE A 129 -12.27 -3.75 0.16
C PHE A 129 -12.29 -4.17 -1.30
N VAL A 130 -13.49 -4.13 -1.91
CA VAL A 130 -13.62 -4.26 -3.38
C VAL A 130 -12.98 -3.05 -4.06
N TRP A 131 -12.74 -3.16 -5.37
CA TRP A 131 -12.01 -2.15 -6.13
C TRP A 131 -12.57 -0.73 -5.93
N ASP A 132 -13.86 -0.53 -6.20
CA ASP A 132 -14.51 0.78 -6.14
C ASP A 132 -14.45 1.40 -4.73
N ASP A 133 -14.66 0.60 -3.69
CA ASP A 133 -14.55 1.03 -2.29
C ASP A 133 -13.11 1.37 -1.92
N SER A 134 -12.13 0.64 -2.47
CA SER A 134 -10.70 0.91 -2.25
C SER A 134 -10.27 2.22 -2.90
N VAL A 135 -10.75 2.50 -4.11
CA VAL A 135 -10.51 3.79 -4.80
C VAL A 135 -11.12 4.92 -3.97
N ARG A 136 -12.39 4.77 -3.54
CA ARG A 136 -13.07 5.78 -2.72
C ARG A 136 -12.40 6.03 -1.37
N LEU A 137 -11.91 4.98 -0.72
CA LEU A 137 -11.19 5.12 0.56
C LEU A 137 -9.87 5.87 0.38
N PHE A 138 -9.22 5.74 -0.78
CA PHE A 138 -7.98 6.46 -1.09
C PHE A 138 -8.18 7.97 -1.29
N GLU A 139 -9.42 8.43 -1.56
CA GLU A 139 -9.75 9.84 -1.73
C GLU A 139 -9.88 10.63 -0.42
N ILE A 140 -10.12 9.95 0.71
CA ILE A 140 -10.47 10.53 2.02
C ILE A 140 -9.24 10.67 2.92
#